data_AF-A0A1H0F635-F1
#
_entry.id   AF-A0A1H0F635-F1
#
_cell.length_a   1.000
_cell.length_b   1.000
_cell.length_c   1.000
_cell.angle_alpha   90.00
_cell.angle_beta   90.00
_cell.angle_gamma   90.00
#
_symmetry.space_group_name_H-M   'P 1'
#
loop_
_entity.id
_entity.type
_entity.pdbx_description
1 polymer ?
#
loop_
_entity_poly.entity_id
_entity_poly.type
_entity_poly.pdbx_seq_one_letter_code
_entity_poly.pdbx_strand_id
1 'polypeptide(L)'
;MWLLFLIGLIVGAWLLLRNIVKQLMGIQEADTGFFEEAVTPLHHKIRIVLSVCYLLIAGFTLYTILDLSLLPAALRGVAGLILADGAIRMYFELNHGKEPRRAALTLCDTALIVGAILFGVSQIGNG
;
A
#
# COMPACT_ATOMS: atom_id res chain seq x y z
N MET A 1 5.43 25.54 1.90
CA MET A 1 4.01 25.96 2.06
C MET A 1 3.11 25.23 1.08
N TRP A 2 3.25 25.41 -0.24
CA TRP A 2 2.44 24.70 -1.26
C TRP A 2 2.51 23.17 -1.19
N LEU A 3 3.71 22.59 -1.12
CA LEU A 3 3.91 21.13 -0.99
C LEU A 3 3.23 20.54 0.25
N LEU A 4 3.30 21.23 1.39
CA LEU A 4 2.68 20.80 2.64
C LEU A 4 1.15 20.83 2.55
N PHE A 5 0.60 21.86 1.89
CA PHE A 5 -0.83 21.95 1.63
C PHE A 5 -1.32 20.80 0.73
N LEU A 6 -0.56 20.47 -0.31
CA LEU A 6 -0.88 19.39 -1.24
C LEU A 6 -0.84 18.01 -0.57
N ILE A 7 0.16 17.77 0.29
CA ILE A 7 0.21 16.57 1.15
C ILE A 7 -1.02 16.51 2.07
N GLY A 8 -1.40 17.63 2.69
CA GLY A 8 -2.58 17.72 3.54
C GLY A 8 -3.87 17.37 2.80
N LEU A 9 -4.05 17.84 1.56
CA LEU A 9 -5.19 17.48 0.72
C LEU A 9 -5.21 15.99 0.36
N ILE A 10 -4.06 15.41 0.00
CA ILE A 10 -3.96 13.98 -0.33
C ILE A 10 -4.31 13.12 0.90
N VAL A 11 -3.73 13.44 2.05
CA VAL A 11 -4.01 12.72 3.31
C VAL A 11 -5.48 12.90 3.71
N GLY A 12 -6.03 14.11 3.59
CA GLY A 12 -7.44 14.38 3.88
C GLY A 12 -8.39 13.60 2.97
N ALA A 13 -8.12 13.58 1.65
CA ALA A 13 -8.89 12.82 0.68
C ALA A 13 -8.83 11.31 0.97
N TRP A 14 -7.65 10.79 1.34
CA TRP A 14 -7.48 9.39 1.75
C TRP A 14 -8.30 9.04 2.99
N LEU A 15 -8.25 9.88 4.04
CA LEU A 15 -9.04 9.67 5.26
C LEU A 15 -10.54 9.71 4.98
N LEU A 16 -11.01 10.63 4.13
CA LEU A 16 -12.40 10.68 3.70
C LEU A 16 -12.82 9.41 2.95
N LEU A 17 -11.98 8.94 2.02
CA LEU A 17 -12.26 7.70 1.30
C LEU A 17 -12.35 6.49 2.24
N ARG A 18 -11.43 6.39 3.21
CA ARG A 18 -11.49 5.33 4.24
C ARG A 18 -12.79 5.40 5.03
N ASN A 19 -13.22 6.60 5.46
CA ASN A 19 -14.49 6.76 6.17
C ASN A 19 -15.71 6.34 5.35
N ILE A 20 -15.73 6.66 4.05
CA ILE A 20 -16.80 6.21 3.14
C ILE A 20 -16.82 4.68 3.04
N VAL A 21 -15.65 4.05 2.85
CA VAL A 21 -15.55 2.57 2.80
C VAL A 21 -16.00 1.94 4.11
N LYS A 22 -15.62 2.52 5.26
CA LYS A 22 -16.07 2.06 6.59
C LYS A 22 -17.59 2.10 6.73
N GLN A 23 -18.21 3.19 6.28
CA GLN A 23 -19.67 3.35 6.32
C GLN A 23 -20.37 2.36 5.38
N LEU A 24 -19.91 2.23 4.13
CA LEU A 24 -20.51 1.33 3.14
C LEU A 24 -20.42 -0.14 3.54
N MET A 25 -19.32 -0.54 4.18
CA MET A 25 -19.07 -1.94 4.56
C MET A 25 -19.50 -2.25 6.01
N GLY A 26 -19.94 -1.25 6.78
CA GLY A 26 -20.38 -1.41 8.17
C GLY A 26 -19.26 -1.82 9.13
N ILE A 27 -18.04 -1.31 8.91
CA ILE A 27 -16.81 -1.63 9.68
C ILE A 27 -16.26 -0.40 10.40
N GLN A 28 -17.12 0.28 11.14
CA GLN A 28 -16.82 1.59 11.74
C GLN A 28 -15.67 1.53 12.76
N GLU A 29 -15.55 0.40 13.47
CA GLU A 29 -14.52 0.16 14.48
C GLU A 29 -13.18 -0.33 13.90
N ALA A 30 -13.10 -0.61 12.60
CA ALA A 30 -11.86 -1.10 11.98
C ALA A 30 -10.88 0.07 11.76
N ASP A 31 -9.90 0.23 12.65
CA ASP A 31 -8.97 1.37 12.61
C ASP A 31 -7.87 1.27 11.55
N THR A 32 -7.46 0.05 11.22
CA THR A 32 -6.25 -0.19 10.41
C THR A 32 -6.55 -1.14 9.24
N GLY A 33 -6.36 -0.70 8.00
CA GLY A 33 -6.53 -1.53 6.80
C GLY A 33 -5.24 -2.28 6.51
N PHE A 34 -4.56 -1.90 5.42
CA PHE A 34 -3.32 -2.51 4.95
C PHE A 34 -2.19 -2.60 6.01
N PHE A 35 -2.19 -1.73 7.02
CA PHE A 35 -1.08 -1.57 7.98
C PHE A 35 -1.19 -2.37 9.29
N GLU A 36 -2.25 -3.14 9.51
CA GLU A 36 -2.40 -3.89 10.77
C GLU A 36 -1.49 -5.13 10.89
N GLU A 37 -1.46 -5.75 12.08
CA GLU A 37 -0.74 -6.98 12.37
C GLU A 37 -1.21 -8.19 11.55
N ALA A 38 -0.39 -9.24 11.57
CA ALA A 38 -0.67 -10.47 10.84
C ALA A 38 -1.82 -11.25 11.50
N VAL A 39 -2.80 -11.67 10.68
CA VAL A 39 -3.96 -12.47 11.11
C VAL A 39 -3.59 -13.87 11.63
N THR A 40 -2.54 -14.48 11.08
CA THR A 40 -2.12 -15.86 11.41
C THR A 40 -0.59 -15.98 11.54
N PRO A 41 -0.06 -17.03 12.21
CA PRO A 41 1.38 -17.29 12.24
C PRO A 41 2.00 -17.51 10.86
N LEU A 42 1.26 -18.10 9.92
CA LEU A 42 1.69 -18.26 8.54
C LEU A 42 1.82 -16.90 7.83
N HIS A 43 0.80 -16.05 7.99
CA HIS A 43 0.83 -14.67 7.48
C HIS A 43 2.01 -13.89 8.07
N HIS A 44 2.34 -14.09 9.35
CA HIS A 44 3.50 -13.44 9.96
C HIS A 44 4.83 -13.84 9.30
N LYS A 45 5.03 -15.14 9.01
CA LYS A 45 6.22 -15.62 8.28
C LYS A 45 6.31 -14.99 6.88
N ILE A 46 5.19 -14.92 6.17
CA ILE A 46 5.15 -14.29 4.84
C ILE A 46 5.49 -12.80 4.94
N ARG A 47 4.98 -12.08 5.93
CA ARG A 47 5.33 -10.67 6.16
C ARG A 47 6.80 -10.47 6.45
N ILE A 48 7.47 -11.38 7.16
CA ILE A 48 8.93 -11.28 7.36
C ILE A 48 9.65 -11.36 6.01
N VAL A 49 9.27 -12.29 5.14
CA VAL A 49 9.84 -12.41 3.79
C VAL A 49 9.57 -11.14 2.97
N LEU A 50 8.35 -10.63 3.00
CA LEU A 50 7.98 -9.37 2.32
C LEU A 50 8.78 -8.17 2.87
N SER A 51 8.99 -8.08 4.18
CA SER A 51 9.83 -7.04 4.81
C SER A 51 11.28 -7.09 4.30
N VAL A 52 11.84 -8.29 4.10
CA VAL A 52 13.16 -8.44 3.48
C VAL A 52 13.13 -7.96 2.02
N CYS A 53 12.09 -8.30 1.25
CA CYS A 53 11.91 -7.78 -0.10
C CYS A 53 11.80 -6.25 -0.14
N TYR A 54 11.04 -5.64 0.79
CA TYR A 54 10.95 -4.18 0.92
C TYR A 54 12.31 -3.55 1.23
N LEU A 55 13.11 -4.16 2.10
CA LEU A 55 14.48 -3.72 2.40
C LEU A 55 15.39 -3.77 1.17
N LEU A 56 15.31 -4.85 0.38
CA LEU A 56 16.09 -4.97 -0.86
C LEU A 56 15.67 -3.92 -1.89
N ILE A 57 14.36 -3.69 -2.06
CA ILE A 57 13.86 -2.66 -2.98
C ILE A 57 14.21 -1.26 -2.48
N ALA A 58 14.19 -1.01 -1.17
CA ALA A 58 14.65 0.26 -0.60
C ALA A 58 16.14 0.49 -0.91
N GLY A 59 16.98 -0.54 -0.76
CA GLY A 59 18.38 -0.49 -1.17
C GLY A 59 18.55 -0.20 -2.68
N PHE A 60 17.76 -0.86 -3.53
CA PHE A 60 17.75 -0.59 -4.97
C PHE A 60 17.26 0.82 -5.31
N THR A 61 16.28 1.35 -4.57
CA THR A 61 15.78 2.72 -4.72
C THR A 61 16.88 3.73 -4.37
N LEU A 62 17.65 3.49 -3.31
CA LEU A 62 18.82 4.32 -2.97
C LEU A 62 19.89 4.25 -4.06
N TYR A 63 20.10 3.09 -4.68
CA TYR A 63 21.03 2.94 -5.79
C TYR A 63 20.64 3.80 -7.01
N THR A 64 19.33 4.05 -7.23
CA THR A 64 18.88 4.90 -8.35
C THR A 64 19.30 6.38 -8.22
N ILE A 65 19.85 6.80 -7.07
CA ILE A 65 20.51 8.11 -6.94
C ILE A 65 21.74 8.20 -7.87
N LEU A 66 22.39 7.06 -8.14
CA LEU A 66 23.54 6.97 -9.05
C LEU A 66 23.10 6.85 -10.51
N ASP A 67 21.93 6.28 -10.77
CA ASP A 67 21.35 6.16 -12.11
C ASP A 67 19.81 6.30 -12.04
N LEU A 68 19.33 7.50 -12.35
CA LEU A 68 17.91 7.85 -12.31
C LEU A 68 17.07 7.10 -13.35
N SER A 69 17.69 6.54 -14.40
CA SER A 69 16.96 5.76 -15.42
C SER A 69 16.35 4.47 -14.84
N LEU A 70 16.86 3.99 -13.71
CA LEU A 70 16.37 2.81 -13.00
C LEU A 70 15.20 3.14 -12.06
N LEU A 71 14.94 4.41 -11.75
CA LEU A 71 13.91 4.83 -10.81
C LEU A 71 12.50 4.34 -11.20
N PRO A 72 12.07 4.41 -12.48
CA PRO A 72 10.78 3.85 -12.90
C PRO A 72 10.68 2.34 -12.65
N ALA A 73 11.78 1.59 -12.85
CA ALA A 73 11.80 0.16 -12.58
C ALA A 73 11.71 -0.14 -11.08
N ALA A 74 12.42 0.63 -10.24
CA ALA A 74 12.34 0.52 -8.79
C ALA A 74 10.91 0.77 -8.28
N LEU A 75 10.28 1.85 -8.75
CA LEU A 75 8.90 2.21 -8.37
C LEU A 75 7.87 1.16 -8.82
N ARG A 76 8.00 0.62 -10.04
CA ARG A 76 7.15 -0.52 -10.49
C ARG A 76 7.36 -1.76 -9.62
N GLY A 77 8.59 -2.03 -9.20
CA GLY A 77 8.91 -3.09 -8.24
C GLY A 77 8.22 -2.89 -6.89
N VAL A 78 8.29 -1.68 -6.32
CA VAL A 78 7.56 -1.33 -5.08
C VAL A 78 6.06 -1.54 -5.26
N ALA A 79 5.48 -1.04 -6.35
CA ALA A 79 4.05 -1.18 -6.63
C ALA A 79 3.63 -2.65 -6.73
N GLY A 80 4.41 -3.48 -7.42
CA GLY A 80 4.16 -4.92 -7.51
C GLY A 80 4.23 -5.61 -6.15
N LEU A 81 5.20 -5.24 -5.31
CA LEU A 81 5.35 -5.81 -3.97
C LEU A 81 4.17 -5.42 -3.05
N ILE A 82 3.74 -4.15 -3.08
CA ILE A 82 2.58 -3.67 -2.31
C ILE A 82 1.29 -4.34 -2.79
N LEU A 83 1.14 -4.55 -4.10
CA LEU A 83 -0.01 -5.27 -4.66
C LEU A 83 -0.03 -6.72 -4.15
N ALA A 84 1.11 -7.41 -4.17
CA ALA A 84 1.22 -8.78 -3.69
C ALA A 84 0.94 -8.88 -2.18
N ASP A 85 1.51 -8.00 -1.38
CA ASP A 85 1.29 -7.90 0.07
C ASP A 85 -0.19 -7.64 0.39
N GLY A 86 -0.80 -6.69 -0.32
CA GLY A 86 -2.22 -6.37 -0.19
C GLY A 86 -3.12 -7.56 -0.54
N ALA A 87 -2.80 -8.28 -1.61
CA ALA A 87 -3.54 -9.48 -2.02
C ALA A 87 -3.41 -10.62 -0.99
N ILE A 88 -2.20 -10.88 -0.49
CA ILE A 88 -1.95 -11.88 0.56
C ILE A 88 -2.74 -11.52 1.82
N ARG A 89 -2.69 -10.26 2.23
CA ARG A 89 -3.41 -9.77 3.40
C ARG A 89 -4.91 -9.92 3.25
N MET A 90 -5.49 -9.49 2.13
CA MET A 90 -6.92 -9.67 1.85
C MET A 90 -7.31 -11.14 1.88
N TYR A 91 -6.49 -12.04 1.33
CA TYR A 91 -6.73 -13.48 1.39
C TYR A 91 -6.79 -13.98 2.84
N PHE A 92 -5.88 -13.54 3.72
CA PHE A 92 -5.93 -13.93 5.12
C PHE A 92 -7.08 -13.29 5.89
N GLU A 93 -7.42 -12.02 5.62
CA GLU A 93 -8.56 -11.33 6.23
C GLU A 93 -9.89 -12.00 5.86
N LEU A 94 -10.07 -12.39 4.60
CA LEU A 94 -11.30 -13.04 4.12
C LEU A 94 -11.47 -14.46 4.64
N ASN A 95 -10.38 -15.24 4.73
CA ASN A 95 -10.46 -16.67 5.04
C ASN A 95 -10.18 -17.02 6.51
N HIS A 96 -9.46 -16.15 7.22
CA HIS A 96 -8.98 -16.43 8.59
C HIS A 96 -9.20 -15.26 9.56
N GLY A 97 -9.70 -14.11 9.07
CA GLY A 97 -9.94 -12.93 9.89
C GLY A 97 -11.22 -13.02 10.69
N LYS A 98 -11.24 -12.38 11.86
CA LYS A 98 -12.45 -12.21 12.68
C LYS A 98 -13.47 -11.26 12.02
N GLU A 99 -13.01 -10.41 11.11
CA GLU A 99 -13.82 -9.40 10.43
C GLU A 99 -13.46 -9.32 8.93
N PRO A 100 -14.06 -10.19 8.09
CA PRO A 100 -13.65 -10.33 6.68
C PRO A 100 -13.93 -9.09 5.83
N ARG A 101 -14.92 -8.27 6.23
CA ARG A 101 -15.25 -7.01 5.54
C ARG A 101 -14.11 -5.99 5.60
N ARG A 102 -13.17 -6.15 6.52
CA ARG A 102 -11.96 -5.34 6.63
C ARG A 102 -11.06 -5.42 5.40
N ALA A 103 -11.13 -6.52 4.64
CA ALA A 103 -10.46 -6.66 3.36
C ALA A 103 -10.79 -5.52 2.37
N ALA A 104 -11.96 -4.89 2.50
CA ALA A 104 -12.32 -3.72 1.70
C ALA A 104 -11.46 -2.48 2.00
N LEU A 105 -11.08 -2.27 3.27
CA LEU A 105 -10.15 -1.20 3.64
C LEU A 105 -8.74 -1.51 3.14
N THR A 106 -8.30 -2.76 3.27
CA THR A 106 -7.02 -3.21 2.71
C THR A 106 -6.98 -3.01 1.20
N LEU A 107 -8.04 -3.39 0.47
CA LEU A 107 -8.15 -3.16 -0.97
C LEU A 107 -8.05 -1.66 -1.31
N CYS A 108 -8.79 -0.83 -0.59
CA CYS A 108 -8.81 0.62 -0.79
C CYS A 108 -7.41 1.23 -0.59
N ASP A 109 -6.74 0.87 0.50
CA ASP A 109 -5.40 1.36 0.83
C ASP A 109 -4.39 0.88 -0.23
N THR A 110 -4.39 -0.42 -0.57
CA THR A 110 -3.50 -0.98 -1.61
C THR A 110 -3.72 -0.32 -2.97
N ALA A 111 -4.96 -0.15 -3.41
CA ALA A 111 -5.28 0.45 -4.70
C ALA A 111 -4.84 1.92 -4.77
N LEU A 112 -5.03 2.68 -3.69
CA LEU A 112 -4.56 4.06 -3.61
C LEU A 112 -3.03 4.15 -3.67
N ILE A 113 -2.32 3.32 -2.90
CA ILE A 113 -0.86 3.35 -2.84
C ILE A 113 -0.28 2.94 -4.20
N VAL A 114 -0.74 1.82 -4.77
CA VAL A 114 -0.29 1.34 -6.09
C VAL A 114 -0.64 2.35 -7.18
N GLY A 115 -1.86 2.90 -7.17
CA GLY A 115 -2.30 3.91 -8.12
C GLY A 115 -1.44 5.18 -8.07
N ALA A 116 -1.11 5.67 -6.87
CA ALA A 116 -0.23 6.82 -6.69
C ALA A 116 1.19 6.57 -7.24
N ILE A 117 1.76 5.38 -6.98
CA ILE A 117 3.08 5.01 -7.49
C ILE A 117 3.07 4.93 -9.02
N LEU A 118 2.09 4.22 -9.60
CA LEU A 118 2.00 4.06 -11.05
C LEU A 118 1.71 5.37 -11.78
N PHE A 119 0.91 6.26 -11.17
CA PHE A 119 0.73 7.62 -11.65
C PHE A 119 2.04 8.40 -11.62
N GLY A 120 2.82 8.33 -10.53
CA GLY A 120 4.15 8.94 -10.47
C GLY A 120 5.08 8.42 -11.57
N VAL A 121 5.08 7.10 -11.82
CA VAL A 121 5.87 6.48 -12.89
C VAL A 121 5.44 6.97 -14.28
N SER A 122 4.14 7.15 -14.53
CA SER A 122 3.66 7.61 -15.84
C SER A 122 4.02 9.08 -16.12
N GLN A 123 4.13 9.91 -15.08
CA GLN A 123 4.61 11.29 -15.22
C GLN A 123 6.12 11.34 -15.55
N ILE A 124 6.92 10.42 -15.00
CA ILE A 124 8.35 10.33 -15.30
C ILE A 124 8.58 9.88 -16.76
N GLY A 125 7.76 8.96 -17.28
CA GLY A 125 7.90 8.46 -18.65
C GLY A 125 7.39 9.40 -19.75
N ASN A 126 6.63 10.44 -19.41
CA ASN A 126 6.09 11.45 -20.33
C ASN A 126 6.84 12.81 -20.23
N GLY A 127 7.89 12.88 -19.41
CA GLY A 127 8.70 14.08 -19.17
C GLY A 127 10.01 14.10 -19.94
#